data_AF-A0A2N4Z3B5-F1
#
_entry.id   AF-A0A2N4Z3B5-F1
#
_cell.length_a   1.000
_cell.length_b   1.000
_cell.length_c   1.000
_cell.angle_alpha   90.00
_cell.angle_beta   90.00
_cell.angle_gamma   90.00
#
_symmetry.space_group_name_H-M   'P 1'
#
loop_
_entity.id
_entity.type
_entity.pdbx_description
1 polymer ?
#
loop_
_entity_poly.entity_id
_entity_poly.type
_entity_poly.pdbx_seq_one_letter_code
_entity_poly.pdbx_strand_id
1 'polypeptide(L)'
;MNGHNITNESLALSMVLVLIAILVSYREKLALEKDIIWSICRAIVQLIIVGYVLKYIFNVNHAVLTLLMVLFICFNAAWNAKKRSKYIDKAFVSSFIAITTGAGLTLAVLVFSGSIAFVPMQV
;
A
#
# COMPACT_ATOMS: atom_id res chain seq x y z
N MET A 1 -15.72 15.25 -14.06
CA MET A 1 -15.19 14.12 -13.26
C MET A 1 -16.17 12.97 -13.41
N ASN A 2 -15.91 12.04 -14.33
CA ASN A 2 -16.79 10.89 -14.54
C ASN A 2 -16.68 9.98 -13.32
N GLY A 3 -17.75 9.88 -12.53
CA GLY A 3 -17.80 8.98 -11.39
C GLY A 3 -17.49 7.57 -11.85
N HIS A 4 -16.44 6.97 -11.29
CA HIS A 4 -16.12 5.56 -11.51
C HIS A 4 -17.23 4.76 -10.83
N ASN A 5 -18.27 4.41 -11.60
CA ASN A 5 -19.37 3.58 -11.12
C ASN A 5 -18.80 2.19 -10.86
N ILE A 6 -18.69 1.80 -9.59
CA ILE A 6 -18.46 0.40 -9.23
C ILE A 6 -19.73 -0.35 -9.66
N THR A 7 -19.71 -0.91 -10.87
CA THR A 7 -20.84 -1.67 -11.41
C THR A 7 -20.96 -3.00 -10.67
N ASN A 8 -22.18 -3.52 -10.54
CA ASN A 8 -22.42 -4.83 -9.93
C ASN A 8 -21.60 -5.95 -10.61
N GLU A 9 -21.29 -5.79 -11.90
CA GLU A 9 -20.42 -6.69 -12.65
C GLU A 9 -18.96 -6.65 -12.18
N SER A 10 -18.43 -5.45 -11.95
CA SER A 10 -17.08 -5.25 -11.40
C SER A 10 -16.96 -5.88 -10.01
N LEU A 11 -18.01 -5.72 -9.20
CA LEU A 11 -18.11 -6.34 -7.88
C LEU A 11 -18.18 -7.88 -7.97
N ALA A 12 -19.01 -8.41 -8.87
CA ALA A 12 -19.14 -9.84 -9.09
C ALA A 12 -17.82 -10.48 -9.56
N LEU A 13 -17.13 -9.87 -10.52
CA LEU A 13 -15.83 -10.35 -11.01
C LEU A 13 -14.75 -10.30 -9.92
N SER A 14 -14.75 -9.26 -9.09
CA SER A 14 -13.84 -9.16 -7.93
C SER A 14 -14.11 -10.27 -6.90
N MET A 15 -15.39 -10.58 -6.65
CA MET A 15 -15.79 -11.67 -5.75
C MET A 15 -15.39 -13.05 -6.28
N VAL A 16 -15.44 -13.28 -7.60
CA VAL A 16 -14.94 -14.53 -8.21
C VAL A 16 -13.44 -14.69 -7.96
N LEU A 17 -12.65 -13.62 -8.09
CA LEU A 17 -11.20 -13.68 -7.84
C LEU A 17 -10.89 -14.05 -6.38
N VAL A 18 -11.67 -13.53 -5.43
CA VAL A 18 -11.57 -13.88 -4.00
C VAL A 18 -11.91 -15.35 -3.77
N LEU A 19 -12.98 -15.87 -4.39
CA LEU A 19 -13.38 -17.28 -4.27
C LEU A 19 -12.29 -18.22 -4.80
N ILE A 20 -11.65 -17.89 -5.92
CA ILE A 20 -10.53 -18.67 -6.47
C ILE A 20 -9.36 -18.72 -5.48
N ALA A 21 -9.01 -17.58 -4.87
CA ALA A 21 -7.94 -17.53 -3.87
C ALA A 21 -8.24 -18.40 -2.63
N ILE A 22 -9.49 -18.40 -2.16
CA ILE A 22 -9.94 -19.24 -1.03
C ILE A 22 -9.86 -20.73 -1.41
N LEU A 23 -10.33 -21.11 -2.61
CA LEU A 23 -10.30 -22.49 -3.09
C LEU A 23 -8.86 -23.04 -3.15
N VAL A 24 -7.93 -22.24 -3.68
CA VAL A 24 -6.50 -22.59 -3.71
C VAL A 24 -5.94 -22.71 -2.29
N SER A 25 -6.26 -21.77 -1.40
CA SER A 25 -5.82 -21.83 0.01
C SER A 25 -6.33 -23.08 0.75
N TYR A 26 -7.55 -23.53 0.46
CA TYR A 26 -8.12 -24.75 1.04
C TYR A 26 -7.46 -26.01 0.51
N ARG A 27 -7.15 -26.06 -0.80
CA ARG A 27 -6.44 -27.20 -1.42
C ARG A 27 -5.07 -27.42 -0.79
N GLU A 28 -4.38 -26.35 -0.42
CA GLU A 28 -3.03 -26.41 0.16
C GLU A 28 -2.99 -26.75 1.67
N LYS A 29 -4.14 -26.91 2.36
CA LYS A 29 -4.24 -27.36 3.77
C LYS A 29 -3.30 -26.62 4.76
N LEU A 30 -3.17 -25.31 4.63
CA LEU A 30 -2.18 -24.54 5.39
C LEU A 30 -2.44 -24.44 6.91
N ALA A 31 -3.57 -24.88 7.47
CA ALA A 31 -3.92 -24.76 8.90
C ALA A 31 -3.71 -23.34 9.49
N LEU A 32 -3.80 -22.32 8.63
CA LEU A 32 -3.48 -20.91 8.91
C LEU A 32 -4.69 -20.08 9.36
N GLU A 33 -5.87 -20.68 9.57
CA GLU A 33 -7.10 -19.91 9.83
C GLU A 33 -6.96 -18.92 11.00
N LYS A 34 -6.36 -19.35 12.12
CA LYS A 34 -6.13 -18.49 13.28
C LYS A 34 -5.12 -17.38 13.01
N ASP A 35 -4.06 -17.67 12.26
CA ASP A 35 -3.03 -16.70 11.89
C ASP A 35 -3.57 -15.66 10.91
N ILE A 36 -4.44 -16.07 9.98
CA ILE A 36 -5.13 -15.18 9.05
C ILE A 36 -6.08 -14.26 9.82
N ILE A 37 -6.91 -14.79 10.71
CA ILE A 37 -7.85 -14.00 11.53
C ILE A 37 -7.09 -12.96 12.37
N TRP A 38 -5.99 -13.36 13.03
CA TRP A 38 -5.18 -12.45 13.83
C TRP A 38 -4.48 -11.39 12.97
N SER A 39 -3.95 -11.78 11.80
CA SER A 39 -3.34 -10.87 10.83
C SER A 39 -4.32 -9.80 10.34
N ILE A 40 -5.55 -10.21 10.02
CA ILE A 40 -6.64 -9.31 9.59
C ILE A 40 -7.01 -8.35 10.72
N CYS A 41 -7.22 -8.87 11.93
CA CYS A 41 -7.61 -8.03 13.08
C CYS A 41 -6.55 -6.94 13.36
N ARG A 42 -5.26 -7.33 13.37
CA ARG A 42 -4.14 -6.38 13.49
C ARG A 42 -4.10 -5.38 12.34
N ALA A 43 -4.35 -5.81 11.09
CA ALA A 43 -4.34 -4.94 9.92
C ALA A 43 -5.48 -3.91 9.97
N ILE A 44 -6.67 -4.30 10.43
CA ILE A 44 -7.80 -3.38 10.63
C ILE A 44 -7.44 -2.31 11.66
N VAL A 45 -6.94 -2.71 12.83
CA VAL A 45 -6.51 -1.77 13.88
C VAL A 45 -5.44 -0.82 13.36
N GLN A 46 -4.43 -1.35 12.64
CA GLN A 46 -3.38 -0.55 12.03
C GLN A 46 -3.92 0.45 11.00
N LEU A 47 -4.86 0.02 10.15
CA LEU A 47 -5.46 0.89 9.13
C LEU A 47 -6.27 2.03 9.76
N ILE A 48 -7.02 1.74 10.84
CA ILE A 48 -7.76 2.75 11.60
C ILE A 48 -6.78 3.79 12.16
N ILE A 49 -5.73 3.34 12.85
CA ILE A 49 -4.72 4.24 13.46
C ILE A 49 -4.06 5.11 12.38
N VAL A 50 -3.56 4.50 11.30
CA VAL A 50 -2.91 5.22 10.20
C VAL A 50 -3.88 6.19 9.54
N GLY A 51 -5.15 5.81 9.35
CA GLY A 51 -6.19 6.68 8.81
C GLY A 51 -6.42 7.93 9.67
N TYR A 52 -6.46 7.79 10.99
CA TYR A 52 -6.53 8.94 11.90
C TYR A 52 -5.31 9.85 11.78
N VAL A 53 -4.10 9.28 11.75
CA VAL A 53 -2.86 10.05 11.60
C VAL A 53 -2.85 10.83 10.28
N LEU A 54 -3.21 10.18 9.17
CA LEU A 54 -3.26 10.81 7.85
C LEU A 54 -4.27 11.97 7.80
N LYS A 55 -5.42 11.87 8.49
CA LYS A 55 -6.39 12.96 8.57
C LYS A 55 -5.79 14.25 9.15
N TYR A 56 -4.90 14.14 10.14
CA TYR A 56 -4.20 15.29 10.72
C TYR A 56 -3.09 15.80 9.79
N ILE A 57 -2.30 14.89 9.23
CA ILE A 57 -1.20 15.21 8.30
C ILE A 57 -1.73 15.95 7.06
N PHE A 58 -2.89 15.56 6.53
CA PHE A 58 -3.48 16.17 5.34
C PHE A 58 -3.93 17.62 5.54
N ASN A 59 -4.16 18.06 6.78
CA ASN A 59 -4.55 19.45 7.07
C ASN A 59 -3.36 20.44 7.00
N VAL A 60 -2.13 19.94 7.17
CA VAL A 60 -0.95 20.80 7.38
C VAL A 60 -0.35 21.32 6.06
N ASN A 61 -0.81 20.83 4.90
CA ASN A 61 -0.45 21.27 3.53
C ASN A 61 0.96 21.89 3.38
N HIS A 62 1.99 21.10 3.72
CA HIS A 62 3.39 21.52 3.66
C HIS A 62 4.22 20.53 2.85
N ALA A 63 4.99 21.04 1.89
CA ALA A 63 5.80 20.22 0.97
C ALA A 63 6.83 19.34 1.72
N VAL A 64 7.43 19.85 2.80
CA VAL A 64 8.36 19.07 3.64
C VAL A 64 7.66 17.91 4.32
N LEU A 65 6.41 18.11 4.76
CA LEU A 65 5.59 17.06 5.38
C LEU A 65 5.21 15.99 4.35
N THR A 66 4.83 16.39 3.12
CA THR A 66 4.58 15.47 2.00
C THR A 66 5.81 14.60 1.73
N LEU A 67 6.99 15.21 1.61
CA LEU A 67 8.24 14.49 1.36
C LEU A 67 8.57 13.49 2.49
N LEU A 68 8.42 13.92 3.75
CA LEU A 68 8.66 13.06 4.91
C LEU A 68 7.69 11.87 4.94
N MET A 69 6.42 12.09 4.60
CA MET A 69 5.42 11.03 4.49
C MET A 69 5.76 10.02 3.39
N VAL A 70 6.14 10.49 2.20
CA VAL A 70 6.57 9.61 1.09
C VAL A 70 7.79 8.78 1.51
N LEU A 71 8.79 9.40 2.14
CA LEU A 71 9.97 8.70 2.63
C LEU A 71 9.60 7.66 3.70
N PHE A 72 8.67 7.98 4.59
CA PHE A 72 8.17 7.05 5.60
C PHE A 72 7.47 5.85 4.96
N ILE A 73 6.65 6.06 3.93
CA ILE A 73 6.00 4.99 3.16
C ILE A 73 7.05 4.12 2.45
N CYS A 74 8.01 4.73 1.73
CA CYS A 74 9.08 4.01 1.05
C CYS A 74 9.94 3.19 2.02
N PHE A 75 10.27 3.75 3.19
CA PHE A 75 11.00 3.06 4.24
C PHE A 75 10.22 1.85 4.77
N ASN A 76 8.93 2.04 5.11
CA ASN A 76 8.09 0.97 5.62
C ASN A 76 7.90 -0.15 4.58
N ALA A 77 7.70 0.22 3.31
CA ALA A 77 7.59 -0.71 2.20
C ALA A 77 8.87 -1.53 2.00
N ALA A 78 10.04 -0.88 2.01
CA ALA A 78 11.33 -1.56 1.91
C ALA A 78 11.62 -2.47 3.12
N TRP A 79 11.23 -2.04 4.32
CA TRP A 79 11.33 -2.86 5.53
C TRP A 79 10.44 -4.10 5.45
N ASN A 80 9.20 -3.94 5.00
CA ASN A 80 8.27 -5.04 4.79
C ASN A 80 8.77 -6.01 3.69
N ALA A 81 9.34 -5.47 2.60
CA ALA A 81 9.95 -6.26 1.54
C ALA A 81 11.14 -7.08 2.06
N LYS A 82 12.04 -6.48 2.86
CA LYS A 82 13.14 -7.21 3.53
C LYS A 82 12.62 -8.36 4.38
N LYS A 83 11.57 -8.14 5.18
CA LYS A 83 11.02 -9.18 6.06
C LYS A 83 10.51 -10.40 5.28
N ARG A 84 10.08 -10.21 4.03
CA ARG A 84 9.62 -11.29 3.14
C ARG A 84 10.76 -11.98 2.37
N SER A 85 11.93 -11.35 2.27
CA SER A 85 13.06 -11.82 1.47
C SER A 85 14.17 -12.43 2.33
N LYS A 86 13.90 -13.60 2.93
CA LYS A 86 14.80 -14.28 3.87
C LYS A 86 16.17 -14.69 3.29
N TYR A 87 16.32 -14.69 1.96
CA TYR A 87 17.50 -15.24 1.28
C TYR A 87 18.28 -14.21 0.43
N ILE A 88 17.91 -12.92 0.48
CA ILE A 88 18.61 -11.88 -0.28
C ILE A 88 19.42 -11.01 0.68
N ASP A 89 20.73 -11.06 0.53
CA ASP A 89 21.63 -10.13 1.23
C ASP A 89 21.34 -8.69 0.83
N LYS A 90 21.32 -7.80 1.82
CA LYS A 90 21.00 -6.37 1.64
C LYS A 90 19.61 -6.11 1.02
N ALA A 91 18.64 -7.03 1.20
CA ALA A 91 17.28 -6.90 0.68
C ALA A 91 16.60 -5.55 0.98
N PHE A 92 16.88 -4.95 2.14
CA PHE A 92 16.35 -3.62 2.49
C PHE A 92 16.88 -2.52 1.57
N VAL A 93 18.20 -2.47 1.35
CA VAL A 93 18.83 -1.40 0.54
C VAL A 93 18.38 -1.54 -0.91
N SER A 94 18.40 -2.77 -1.44
CA SER A 94 17.92 -3.05 -2.80
C SER A 94 16.44 -2.65 -2.97
N SER A 95 15.58 -3.08 -2.04
CA SER A 95 14.15 -2.73 -2.09
C SER A 95 13.91 -1.23 -1.90
N PHE A 96 14.67 -0.57 -1.03
CA PHE A 96 14.53 0.87 -0.78
C PHE A 96 14.92 1.68 -2.01
N ILE A 97 16.04 1.36 -2.66
CA ILE A 97 16.45 2.04 -3.90
C ILE A 97 15.43 1.79 -5.00
N ALA A 98 14.98 0.55 -5.17
CA ALA A 98 13.99 0.21 -6.20
C ALA A 98 12.66 0.95 -6.00
N ILE A 99 12.10 0.89 -4.79
CA ILE A 99 10.82 1.53 -4.46
C ILE A 99 10.94 3.04 -4.53
N THR A 100 12.00 3.63 -3.95
CA THR A 100 12.17 5.09 -3.93
C THR A 100 12.43 5.64 -5.33
N THR A 101 13.23 4.95 -6.15
CA THR A 101 13.47 5.37 -7.54
C THR A 101 12.21 5.24 -8.37
N GLY A 102 11.48 4.12 -8.25
CA GLY A 102 10.23 3.90 -8.98
C GLY A 102 9.16 4.93 -8.59
N ALA A 103 8.85 5.03 -7.29
CA ALA A 103 7.87 5.99 -6.78
C ALA A 103 8.29 7.43 -7.07
N GLY A 104 9.56 7.77 -6.84
CA GLY A 104 10.10 9.10 -7.08
C GLY A 104 10.01 9.51 -8.55
N LEU A 105 10.34 8.61 -9.48
CA LEU A 105 10.21 8.86 -10.92
C LEU A 105 8.75 9.05 -11.31
N THR A 106 7.84 8.16 -10.87
CA THR A 106 6.40 8.29 -11.15
C THR A 106 5.84 9.61 -10.60
N LEU A 107 6.14 9.93 -9.35
CA LEU A 107 5.69 11.17 -8.72
C LEU A 107 6.27 12.40 -9.42
N ALA A 108 7.55 12.38 -9.78
CA ALA A 108 8.17 13.47 -10.53
C ALA A 108 7.42 13.72 -11.85
N VAL A 109 7.17 12.67 -12.64
CA VAL A 109 6.43 12.80 -13.91
C VAL A 109 5.02 13.36 -13.69
N LEU A 110 4.29 12.84 -12.70
CA LEU A 110 2.91 13.27 -12.45
C LEU A 110 2.81 14.71 -11.93
N VAL A 111 3.76 15.13 -11.08
CA VAL A 111 3.84 16.50 -10.56
C VAL A 111 4.29 17.47 -11.65
N PHE A 112 5.33 17.14 -12.42
CA PHE A 112 5.80 17.97 -13.53
C PHE A 112 4.76 18.12 -14.64
N SER A 113 4.00 17.06 -14.92
CA SER A 113 2.88 17.10 -15.86
C SER A 113 1.68 17.90 -15.34
N GLY A 114 1.66 18.31 -14.07
CA GLY A 114 0.53 18.98 -13.44
C GLY A 114 -0.69 18.08 -13.23
N SER A 115 -0.53 16.75 -13.32
CA SER A 115 -1.62 15.80 -13.11
C SER A 115 -1.97 15.64 -11.63
N ILE A 116 -1.01 15.84 -10.72
CA ILE A 116 -1.20 15.87 -9.27
C ILE A 116 -0.44 17.05 -8.65
N ALA A 117 -0.96 17.61 -7.57
CA ALA A 117 -0.28 18.60 -6.75
C ALA A 117 0.57 17.89 -5.67
N PHE A 118 1.74 18.46 -5.34
CA PHE A 118 2.63 17.88 -4.33
C PHE A 118 2.14 18.16 -2.89
N VAL A 119 0.97 17.62 -2.56
CA VAL A 119 0.29 17.75 -1.27
C VAL A 119 0.04 16.36 -0.67
N PRO A 120 0.01 16.21 0.67
CA PRO A 120 -0.03 14.89 1.30
C PRO A 120 -1.20 13.99 0.88
N MET A 121 -2.32 14.55 0.45
CA MET A 121 -3.49 13.77 0.03
C MET A 121 -3.35 13.18 -1.38
N GLN A 122 -2.50 13.75 -2.24
CA GLN A 122 -2.41 13.40 -3.67
C GLN A 122 -1.13 12.62 -4.03
N VAL A 123 -0.21 12.47 -3.08
CA VAL A 123 1.13 11.87 -3.25
C VAL A 123 1.26 10.69 -2.31
#